data_AF-A0A240E067-F1
#
_entry.id   AF-A0A240E067-F1
#
_cell.length_a   1.000
_cell.length_b   1.000
_cell.length_c   1.000
_cell.angle_alpha   90.00
_cell.angle_beta   90.00
_cell.angle_gamma   90.00
#
_symmetry.space_group_name_H-M   'P 1'
#
loop_
_entity.id
_entity.type
_entity.pdbx_description
1 polymer ?
#
loop_
_entity_poly.entity_id
_entity_poly.type
_entity_poly.pdbx_seq_one_letter_code
_entity_poly.pdbx_strand_id
1 'polypeptide(L)'
;MAQAIYDANGQYRGYQQTSPSGVTNAYNAQGQNTGSSQVDNGQTNYYSPAGAYRGTNTATPTPPVPNTTINAPRQTPQAPIMKGW
;
A
#
# COMPACT_ATOMS: atom_id res chain seq x y z
N MET A 1 -11.35 3.97 -10.14
CA MET A 1 -10.14 4.60 -9.55
C MET A 1 -9.03 3.56 -9.49
N ALA A 2 -7.76 3.95 -9.66
CA ALA A 2 -6.63 3.03 -9.55
C ALA A 2 -5.57 3.59 -8.59
N GLN A 3 -4.98 2.73 -7.78
CA GLN A 3 -3.97 3.08 -6.77
C GLN A 3 -2.77 2.12 -6.91
N ALA A 4 -1.57 2.68 -7.04
CA ALA A 4 -0.34 1.89 -7.09
C ALA A 4 -0.03 1.28 -5.71
N ILE A 5 0.54 0.08 -5.72
CA ILE A 5 1.04 -0.63 -4.55
C ILE A 5 2.55 -0.64 -4.61
N TYR A 6 3.18 -0.18 -3.54
CA TYR A 6 4.63 -0.24 -3.35
C TYR A 6 4.94 -1.10 -2.13
N ASP A 7 6.12 -1.71 -2.10
CA ASP A 7 6.62 -2.35 -0.88
C ASP A 7 7.26 -1.34 0.09
N ALA A 8 7.78 -1.84 1.21
CA ALA A 8 8.41 -1.02 2.24
C ALA A 8 9.69 -0.29 1.76
N ASN A 9 10.32 -0.80 0.68
CA ASN A 9 11.49 -0.19 0.06
C ASN A 9 11.09 0.80 -1.05
N GLY A 10 9.79 0.99 -1.31
CA GLY A 10 9.27 1.84 -2.37
C GLY A 10 9.33 1.19 -3.76
N GLN A 11 9.59 -0.12 -3.88
CA GLN A 11 9.53 -0.79 -5.18
C GLN A 11 8.09 -1.02 -5.61
N TYR A 12 7.82 -0.82 -6.89
CA TYR A 12 6.51 -1.04 -7.48
C TYR A 12 6.15 -2.54 -7.45
N ARG A 13 5.03 -2.87 -6.79
CA ARG A 13 4.53 -4.24 -6.65
C ARG A 13 3.32 -4.51 -7.55
N GLY A 14 2.67 -3.46 -8.04
CA GLY A 14 1.47 -3.56 -8.85
C GLY A 14 0.47 -2.45 -8.54
N TYR A 15 -0.81 -2.70 -8.76
CA TYR A 15 -1.85 -1.71 -8.56
C TYR A 15 -3.18 -2.36 -8.18
N GLN A 16 -4.04 -1.58 -7.54
CA GLN A 16 -5.43 -1.93 -7.30
C GLN A 16 -6.32 -1.04 -8.13
N GLN A 17 -7.41 -1.59 -8.67
CA GLN A 17 -8.39 -0.85 -9.44
C GLN A 17 -9.78 -1.12 -8.89
N THR A 18 -10.43 -0.07 -8.41
CA THR A 18 -11.81 -0.14 -7.93
C THR A 18 -12.76 0.30 -9.03
N SER A 19 -13.69 -0.61 -9.37
CA SER A 19 -14.77 -0.41 -10.31
C SER A 19 -15.89 0.43 -9.71
N PRO A 20 -16.72 1.12 -10.52
CA PRO A 20 -17.89 1.85 -10.02
C PRO A 20 -18.88 0.97 -9.23
N SER A 21 -18.89 -0.34 -9.48
CA SER A 21 -19.66 -1.33 -8.74
C SER A 21 -19.13 -1.64 -7.34
N GLY A 22 -18.01 -1.05 -6.91
CA GLY A 22 -17.42 -1.25 -5.58
C GLY A 22 -16.48 -2.45 -5.45
N VAL A 23 -16.22 -3.18 -6.54
CA VAL A 23 -15.25 -4.27 -6.58
C VAL A 23 -13.85 -3.71 -6.85
N THR A 24 -12.89 -4.05 -6.01
CA THR A 24 -11.46 -3.72 -6.15
C THR A 24 -10.68 -4.94 -6.63
N ASN A 25 -10.04 -4.84 -7.79
CA ASN A 25 -9.15 -5.87 -8.31
C ASN A 25 -7.69 -5.50 -8.04
N ALA A 26 -6.90 -6.45 -7.55
CA ALA A 26 -5.47 -6.30 -7.36
C ALA A 26 -4.71 -6.95 -8.51
N TYR A 27 -3.70 -6.24 -9.02
CA TYR A 27 -2.83 -6.69 -10.09
C TYR A 27 -1.37 -6.58 -9.65
N ASN A 28 -0.53 -7.53 -10.05
CA ASN A 28 0.91 -7.46 -9.82
C ASN A 28 1.58 -6.48 -10.79
N ALA A 29 2.90 -6.28 -10.63
CA ALA A 29 3.69 -5.40 -11.48
C ALA A 29 3.69 -5.79 -12.98
N GLN A 30 3.33 -7.03 -13.31
CA GLN A 30 3.20 -7.53 -14.68
C GLN A 30 1.77 -7.36 -15.23
N GLY A 31 0.84 -6.80 -14.45
CA GLY A 31 -0.57 -6.63 -14.83
C GLY A 31 -1.42 -7.89 -14.66
N GLN A 32 -0.92 -8.94 -14.02
CA GLN A 32 -1.70 -10.14 -13.75
C GLN A 32 -2.58 -9.95 -12.53
N ASN A 33 -3.85 -10.37 -12.61
CA ASN A 33 -4.74 -10.31 -11.45
C ASN A 33 -4.25 -11.25 -10.34
N THR A 34 -4.08 -10.72 -9.14
CA THR A 34 -3.68 -11.45 -7.94
C THR A 34 -4.85 -11.68 -6.97
N GLY A 35 -6.01 -11.12 -7.28
CA GLY A 35 -7.26 -11.31 -6.55
C GLY A 35 -8.18 -10.11 -6.67
N SER A 36 -9.26 -10.16 -5.91
CA SER A 36 -10.20 -9.05 -5.78
C SER A 36 -10.75 -8.94 -4.37
N SER A 37 -11.33 -7.78 -4.05
CA SER A 37 -12.04 -7.53 -2.81
C SER A 37 -13.30 -6.73 -3.04
N GLN A 38 -14.32 -6.97 -2.23
CA GLN A 38 -15.58 -6.22 -2.26
C GLN A 38 -15.99 -5.87 -0.84
N VAL A 39 -16.43 -4.63 -0.65
CA VAL A 39 -17.05 -4.21 0.61
C VAL A 39 -18.54 -4.51 0.54
N ASP A 40 -19.02 -5.32 1.47
CA ASP A 40 -20.42 -5.68 1.65
C ASP A 40 -20.81 -5.44 3.11
N ASN A 41 -21.81 -4.58 3.35
CA ASN A 41 -22.31 -4.25 4.70
C ASN A 41 -21.21 -3.91 5.74
N GLY A 42 -20.16 -3.19 5.34
CA GLY A 42 -19.03 -2.80 6.20
C GLY A 42 -17.96 -3.88 6.39
N GLN A 43 -18.12 -5.02 5.73
CA GLN A 43 -17.19 -6.14 5.74
C GLN A 43 -16.48 -6.24 4.37
N THR A 44 -15.14 -6.36 4.37
CA THR A 44 -14.37 -6.53 3.13
C THR A 44 -14.13 -8.01 2.85
N ASN A 45 -14.74 -8.55 1.81
CA ASN A 45 -14.56 -9.93 1.35
C ASN A 45 -13.42 -9.99 0.33
N TYR A 46 -12.57 -11.02 0.39
CA TYR A 46 -11.45 -11.22 -0.51
C TYR A 46 -11.62 -12.50 -1.35
N TYR A 47 -11.23 -12.43 -2.61
CA TYR A 47 -11.33 -13.52 -3.57
C TYR A 47 -9.99 -13.71 -4.28
N SER A 48 -9.72 -14.96 -4.65
CA SER A 48 -8.61 -15.33 -5.53
C SER A 48 -8.84 -14.83 -6.97
N PRO A 49 -7.81 -14.83 -7.84
CA PRO A 49 -7.98 -14.50 -9.25
C PRO A 49 -9.02 -15.38 -9.97
N ALA A 50 -9.17 -16.63 -9.53
CA ALA A 50 -10.16 -17.57 -10.04
C ALA A 50 -11.57 -17.36 -9.46
N GLY A 51 -11.77 -16.33 -8.62
CA GLY A 51 -13.05 -16.01 -7.99
C GLY A 51 -13.37 -16.82 -6.73
N ALA A 52 -12.51 -17.75 -6.30
CA ALA A 52 -12.71 -18.49 -5.06
C ALA A 52 -12.56 -17.57 -3.84
N TYR A 53 -13.52 -17.63 -2.91
CA TYR A 53 -13.50 -16.88 -1.65
C TYR A 53 -12.29 -17.27 -0.80
N ARG A 54 -11.53 -16.27 -0.33
CA ARG A 54 -10.32 -16.46 0.49
C ARG A 54 -10.49 -16.01 1.93
N GLY A 55 -11.58 -15.35 2.26
CA GLY A 55 -11.85 -14.84 3.59
C GLY A 55 -12.39 -13.43 3.58
N THR A 56 -12.45 -12.86 4.77
CA THR A 56 -13.03 -11.56 5.00
C THR A 56 -12.28 -10.80 6.10
N ASN A 57 -12.36 -9.48 6.05
CA ASN A 57 -11.95 -8.61 7.13
C ASN A 57 -13.07 -7.61 7.44
N THR A 58 -13.61 -7.67 8.65
CA THR A 58 -14.40 -6.58 9.24
C THR A 58 -13.41 -5.51 9.66
N ALA A 59 -13.06 -4.61 8.73
CA ALA A 59 -12.26 -3.46 9.08
C ALA A 59 -13.09 -2.56 10.03
N THR A 60 -12.92 -2.71 11.34
CA THR A 60 -12.97 -1.52 12.20
C THR A 60 -11.90 -0.58 11.63
N PRO A 61 -12.23 0.65 11.23
CA PRO A 61 -11.24 1.58 10.73
C PRO A 61 -10.28 1.87 11.87
N THR A 62 -9.21 1.10 11.98
CA THR A 62 -8.02 1.58 12.67
C THR A 62 -7.54 2.71 11.78
N PRO A 63 -7.50 3.97 12.27
CA PRO A 63 -6.96 5.06 11.48
C PRO A 63 -5.59 4.59 10.96
N PRO A 64 -5.29 4.78 9.67
CA PRO A 64 -3.96 4.46 9.17
C PRO A 64 -2.98 5.18 10.10
N VAL A 65 -2.15 4.40 10.82
CA VAL A 65 -1.07 5.00 11.60
C VAL A 65 -0.25 5.76 10.56
N PRO A 66 -0.16 7.09 10.64
CA PRO A 66 0.63 7.82 9.67
C PRO A 66 2.02 7.22 9.69
N ASN A 67 2.57 6.87 8.52
CA ASN A 67 3.95 6.45 8.41
C ASN A 67 4.81 7.67 8.77
N THR A 68 5.14 7.86 10.05
CA THR A 68 5.91 8.99 10.57
C THR A 68 7.42 8.77 10.39
N THR A 69 7.83 7.84 9.53
CA THR A 69 9.22 7.76 9.07
C THR A 69 9.51 8.98 8.19
N ILE A 70 9.78 10.09 8.88
CA ILE A 70 10.48 11.25 8.37
C ILE A 70 11.81 10.69 7.86
N ASN A 71 11.90 10.51 6.55
CA ASN A 71 13.17 10.36 5.88
C ASN A 71 13.82 11.74 5.94
N ALA A 72 14.34 12.11 7.12
CA ALA A 72 15.14 13.31 7.27
C ALA A 72 16.32 13.14 6.31
N PRO A 73 16.65 14.15 5.47
CA PRO A 73 17.83 14.07 4.64
C PRO A 73 19.04 13.75 5.53
N ARG A 74 19.89 12.80 5.11
CA ARG A 74 21.15 12.48 5.80
C ARG A 74 21.86 13.80 6.12
N GLN A 75 22.07 14.09 7.39
CA GLN A 75 22.95 15.20 7.77
C GLN A 75 24.32 14.91 7.17
N THR A 76 24.78 15.80 6.29
CA THR A 76 26.16 15.79 5.80
C THR A 76 27.13 15.90 6.98
N PRO A 77 28.27 15.19 6.98
CA PRO A 77 29.26 15.29 8.04
C PRO A 77 29.68 16.75 8.21
N GLN A 78 29.50 17.32 9.40
CA GLN A 78 29.91 18.68 9.70
C GLN A 78 31.44 18.72 9.75
N ALA A 79 32.06 19.54 8.91
CA ALA A 79 33.51 19.69 8.87
C ALA A 79 34.07 20.16 10.24
N PRO A 80 35.25 19.68 10.68
CA PRO A 80 35.84 20.11 11.94
C PRO A 80 36.12 21.62 11.93
N ILE A 81 35.63 22.32 12.94
CA ILE A 81 35.95 23.74 13.16
C ILE A 81 37.40 23.83 13.67
N MET A 82 38.35 24.18 12.80
CA MET A 82 39.70 24.57 13.22
C MET A 82 39.60 25.92 13.93
N LYS A 83 39.84 25.96 15.24
CA LYS A 83 39.96 27.22 16.01
C LYS A 83 41.38 27.76 15.82
N GLY A 84 41.54 28.72 14.91
CA GLY A 84 42.82 29.39 14.63
C GLY A 84 43.08 30.57 15.58
N TRP A 85 44.30 30.54 16.15
CA TRP A 85 45.16 31.59 16.72
C TRP A 85 44.55 32.76 17.52
#